data_AF-A0A0T6B0I4-F1
#
_entry.id   AF-A0A0T6B0I4-F1
#
_cell.length_a   1.000
_cell.length_b   1.000
_cell.length_c   1.000
_cell.angle_alpha   90.00
_cell.angle_beta   90.00
_cell.angle_gamma   90.00
#
_symmetry.space_group_name_H-M   'P 1'
#
loop_
_entity.id
_entity.type
_entity.pdbx_description
1 polymer ?
#
loop_
_entity_poly.entity_id
_entity_poly.type
_entity_poly.pdbx_seq_one_letter_code
_entity_poly.pdbx_strand_id
1 'polypeptide(L)'
;EKVINESSSQSDIVTLRHPGTGQAAIFLFTEGNKLVHEVLTYANDRRSWFIDQSVKSDGRFKISTPTDPIFLVLPYLRKNCNNQAVLLDQILHDEKYPEVERLLNCHGLHYLTSVADEKVCICNYGYYNSTISLIGFRGYNCLQI
;
A
#
# COMPACT_ATOMS: atom_id res chain seq x y z
N GLU A 1 7.80 -24.84 28.22
CA GLU A 1 7.47 -25.45 26.92
C GLU A 1 8.15 -24.67 25.80
N LYS A 2 8.40 -25.33 24.68
CA LYS A 2 9.48 -25.06 23.74
C LYS A 2 8.95 -24.41 22.44
N VAL A 3 9.75 -23.50 21.90
CA VAL A 3 9.87 -23.09 20.48
C VAL A 3 8.74 -22.24 19.87
N ILE A 4 9.06 -20.97 19.63
CA ILE A 4 8.74 -20.34 18.33
C ILE A 4 10.10 -19.96 17.72
N ASN A 5 10.56 -20.83 16.82
CA ASN A 5 11.57 -20.51 15.83
C ASN A 5 10.76 -19.96 14.66
N GLU A 6 10.72 -18.64 14.48
CA GLU A 6 10.26 -18.07 13.21
C GLU A 6 11.37 -17.19 12.67
N SER A 7 11.87 -17.61 11.50
CA SER A 7 12.72 -16.81 10.62
C SER A 7 12.25 -15.36 10.62
N SER A 8 13.15 -14.44 11.01
CA SER A 8 12.97 -12.98 11.08
C SER A 8 12.21 -12.41 9.87
N SER A 9 10.90 -12.53 9.88
CA SER A 9 10.01 -11.99 8.85
C SER A 9 9.67 -10.59 9.31
N GLN A 10 10.53 -9.64 8.95
CA GLN A 10 10.40 -8.24 9.35
C GLN A 10 9.03 -7.72 8.91
N SER A 11 8.18 -7.45 9.91
CA SER A 11 6.85 -6.91 9.72
C SER A 11 6.84 -5.51 10.31
N ASP A 12 6.54 -4.52 9.48
CA ASP A 12 6.66 -3.11 9.84
C ASP A 12 5.29 -2.44 9.75
N ILE A 13 4.95 -1.70 10.80
CA ILE A 13 3.74 -0.87 10.84
C ILE A 13 4.10 0.52 10.34
N VAL A 14 3.39 0.99 9.32
CA VAL A 14 3.59 2.30 8.72
C VAL A 14 2.30 3.10 8.69
N THR A 15 2.42 4.40 8.46
CA THR A 15 1.26 5.26 8.19
C THR A 15 1.30 5.70 6.74
N LEU A 16 0.23 5.42 5.99
CA LEU A 16 0.07 5.84 4.60
C LEU A 16 -1.24 6.61 4.44
N ARG A 17 -1.45 7.13 3.23
CA ARG A 17 -2.69 7.77 2.85
C ARG A 17 -3.78 6.73 2.58
N HIS A 18 -4.94 6.89 3.21
CA HIS A 18 -6.12 6.06 2.95
C HIS A 18 -6.64 6.35 1.52
N PRO A 19 -6.89 5.32 0.70
CA PRO A 19 -7.12 5.50 -0.73
C PRO A 19 -8.43 6.21 -1.06
N GLY A 20 -9.45 6.06 -0.22
CA GLY A 20 -10.76 6.70 -0.44
C GLY A 20 -10.93 8.06 0.23
N THR A 21 -10.21 8.35 1.32
CA THR A 21 -10.44 9.58 2.12
C THR A 21 -9.26 10.53 2.09
N GLY A 22 -8.08 10.08 1.64
CA GLY A 22 -6.86 10.87 1.63
C GLY A 22 -6.28 11.15 3.03
N GLN A 23 -6.86 10.60 4.10
CA GLN A 23 -6.42 10.80 5.48
C GLN A 23 -5.33 9.80 5.89
N ALA A 24 -4.70 10.02 7.04
CA ALA A 24 -3.73 9.09 7.59
C ALA A 24 -4.43 7.78 8.00
N ALA A 25 -3.93 6.64 7.50
CA ALA A 25 -4.34 5.30 7.92
C ALA A 25 -3.11 4.44 8.21
N ILE A 26 -3.29 3.45 9.09
CA ILE A 26 -2.22 2.56 9.53
C ILE A 26 -2.24 1.30 8.67
N PHE A 27 -1.09 0.93 8.15
CA PHE A 27 -0.88 -0.29 7.37
C PHE A 27 0.24 -1.12 7.98
N LEU A 28 0.14 -2.43 7.80
CA LEU A 28 1.13 -3.40 8.20
C LEU A 28 1.71 -4.04 6.94
N PHE A 29 3.02 -3.91 6.77
CA PHE A 29 3.77 -4.64 5.76
C PHE A 29 4.29 -5.94 6.34
N THR A 30 4.10 -7.05 5.62
CA THR A 30 4.57 -8.38 6.02
C THR A 30 5.41 -9.00 4.90
N GLU A 31 6.13 -10.07 5.23
CA GLU A 31 7.01 -10.81 4.30
C GLU A 31 8.08 -9.93 3.62
N GLY A 32 8.59 -8.91 4.32
CA GLY A 32 9.60 -8.00 3.75
C GLY A 32 9.01 -7.05 2.70
N ASN A 33 7.90 -6.39 3.01
CA ASN A 33 7.17 -5.43 2.16
C ASN A 33 6.47 -6.04 0.93
N LYS A 34 6.26 -7.35 0.90
CA LYS A 34 5.58 -8.04 -0.21
C LYS A 34 4.06 -8.01 -0.11
N LEU A 35 3.55 -8.05 1.12
CA LEU A 35 2.14 -8.03 1.44
C LEU A 35 1.81 -6.81 2.29
N VAL A 36 0.62 -6.26 2.08
CA VAL A 36 0.11 -5.10 2.82
C VAL A 36 -1.26 -5.42 3.43
N HIS A 37 -1.42 -5.04 4.68
CA HIS A 37 -2.66 -5.20 5.44
C HIS A 37 -3.07 -3.85 6.00
N GLU A 38 -4.34 -3.49 5.86
CA GLU A 38 -4.90 -2.35 6.57
C GLU A 38 -5.13 -2.71 8.04
N VAL A 39 -4.74 -1.81 8.94
CA VAL A 39 -4.92 -1.97 10.39
C VAL A 39 -6.11 -1.14 10.85
N LEU A 40 -7.24 -1.80 11.02
CA LEU A 40 -8.47 -1.21 11.52
C LEU A 40 -8.46 -1.20 13.04
N THR A 41 -8.85 -0.09 13.65
CA THR A 41 -9.01 0.01 15.11
C THR A 41 -10.50 0.10 15.44
N TYR A 42 -11.02 -0.91 16.11
CA TYR A 42 -12.37 -0.86 16.64
C TYR A 42 -12.33 -0.23 18.03
N ALA A 43 -13.13 0.83 18.23
CA ALA A 43 -13.28 1.51 19.50
C ALA A 43 -14.76 1.60 19.90
N ASN A 44 -15.04 1.26 21.16
CA ASN A 44 -16.39 1.34 21.74
C ASN A 44 -16.27 1.73 23.21
N ASP A 45 -17.03 2.72 23.64
CA ASP A 45 -16.88 3.44 24.91
C ASP A 45 -17.20 2.60 26.16
N ARG A 46 -17.78 1.41 26.00
CA ARG A 46 -18.23 0.55 27.12
C ARG A 46 -17.67 -0.87 27.04
N ARG A 47 -16.37 -1.01 26.80
CA ARG A 47 -15.69 -2.32 26.77
C ARG A 47 -14.34 -2.25 27.48
N SER A 48 -13.92 -3.36 28.07
CA SER A 48 -12.60 -3.52 28.68
C SER A 48 -12.08 -4.94 28.42
N TRP A 49 -10.76 -5.08 28.36
CA TRP A 49 -10.12 -6.38 28.23
C TRP A 49 -9.51 -6.82 29.56
N PHE A 50 -9.76 -8.06 29.94
CA PHE A 50 -9.00 -8.73 30.99
C PHE A 50 -7.86 -9.48 30.31
N ILE A 51 -6.62 -9.07 30.57
CA ILE A 51 -5.41 -9.67 29.98
C ILE A 51 -4.58 -10.20 31.14
N ASP A 52 -4.60 -11.52 31.31
CA ASP A 52 -3.99 -12.22 32.44
C ASP A 52 -4.48 -11.65 33.78
N GLN A 53 -3.57 -11.02 34.55
CA GLN A 53 -3.87 -10.39 35.84
C GLN A 53 -4.06 -8.86 35.74
N SER A 54 -4.17 -8.32 34.52
CA SER A 54 -4.32 -6.89 34.26
C SER A 54 -5.66 -6.56 33.59
N VAL A 55 -6.17 -5.36 33.84
CA VAL A 55 -7.39 -4.85 33.20
C VAL A 55 -7.02 -3.66 32.31
N LYS A 56 -7.34 -3.77 31.02
CA LYS A 56 -7.24 -2.68 30.07
C LYS A 56 -8.60 -2.04 29.86
N SER A 57 -8.80 -0.87 30.44
CA SER A 57 -10.07 -0.12 30.43
C SER A 57 -10.51 0.37 29.04
N ASP A 58 -9.58 0.45 28.10
CA ASP A 58 -9.77 1.07 26.79
C ASP A 58 -10.70 0.28 25.85
N GLY A 59 -10.80 -1.05 26.01
CA GLY A 59 -11.68 -1.90 25.18
C GLY A 59 -11.38 -1.95 23.67
N ARG A 60 -10.49 -1.09 23.17
CA ARG A 60 -10.10 -1.02 21.77
C ARG A 60 -9.30 -2.25 21.38
N PHE A 61 -9.55 -2.75 20.18
CA PHE A 61 -8.74 -3.79 19.57
C PHE A 61 -8.44 -3.45 18.10
N LYS A 62 -7.34 -3.99 17.60
CA LYS A 62 -6.87 -3.78 16.23
C LYS A 62 -7.03 -5.07 15.45
N ILE A 63 -7.51 -4.96 14.22
CA ILE A 63 -7.62 -6.08 13.27
C ILE A 63 -6.79 -5.70 12.05
N SER A 64 -5.96 -6.62 11.56
CA SER A 64 -5.32 -6.49 10.26
C SER A 64 -6.16 -7.23 9.21
N THR A 65 -6.53 -6.53 8.14
CA THR A 65 -7.22 -7.12 6.99
C THR A 65 -6.30 -7.03 5.77
N PRO A 66 -6.10 -8.12 5.01
CA PRO A 66 -5.33 -8.04 3.76
C PRO A 66 -5.95 -7.00 2.81
N THR A 67 -5.11 -6.15 2.22
CA THR A 67 -5.53 -5.08 1.33
C THR A 67 -4.76 -5.18 0.03
N ASP A 68 -5.44 -4.95 -1.10
CA ASP A 68 -4.76 -4.92 -2.39
C ASP A 68 -3.94 -3.61 -2.54
N PRO A 69 -2.62 -3.68 -2.80
CA PRO A 69 -1.78 -2.50 -2.98
C PRO A 69 -2.22 -1.61 -4.14
N ILE A 70 -2.96 -2.13 -5.13
CA ILE A 70 -3.48 -1.32 -6.24
C ILE A 70 -4.33 -0.17 -5.73
N PHE A 71 -5.18 -0.40 -4.72
CA PHE A 71 -6.01 0.67 -4.18
C PHE A 71 -5.19 1.81 -3.60
N LEU A 72 -4.03 1.50 -3.00
CA LEU A 72 -3.12 2.51 -2.46
C LEU A 72 -2.40 3.30 -3.55
N VAL A 73 -2.13 2.68 -4.69
CA VAL A 73 -1.45 3.31 -5.84
C VAL A 73 -2.40 4.16 -6.70
N LEU A 74 -3.68 3.77 -6.81
CA LEU A 74 -4.68 4.44 -7.66
C LEU A 74 -4.77 5.97 -7.47
N PRO A 75 -4.80 6.52 -6.24
CA PRO A 75 -4.84 7.98 -6.05
C PRO A 75 -3.63 8.70 -6.65
N TYR A 76 -2.44 8.09 -6.58
CA TYR A 76 -1.21 8.66 -7.13
C TYR A 76 -1.20 8.60 -8.66
N LEU A 77 -1.70 7.52 -9.24
CA LEU A 77 -1.90 7.43 -10.69
C LEU A 77 -2.87 8.52 -11.16
N ARG A 78 -4.04 8.66 -10.52
CA ARG A 78 -5.04 9.70 -10.87
C ARG A 78 -4.48 11.12 -10.80
N LYS A 79 -3.51 11.37 -9.91
CA LYS A 79 -2.90 12.68 -9.75
C LYS A 79 -1.86 12.98 -10.84
N ASN A 80 -1.07 11.99 -11.24
CA ASN A 80 0.14 12.21 -12.06
C ASN A 80 0.00 11.72 -13.52
N CYS A 81 -0.90 10.78 -13.82
CA CYS A 81 -1.02 10.12 -15.14
C CYS A 81 -2.15 10.67 -16.02
N ASN A 82 -2.64 11.89 -15.79
CA ASN A 82 -3.79 12.43 -16.53
C ASN A 82 -3.48 12.70 -18.01
N ASN A 83 -2.29 13.22 -18.32
CA ASN A 83 -1.94 13.64 -19.68
C ASN A 83 -0.72 12.90 -20.26
N GLN A 84 0.05 12.23 -19.41
CA GLN A 84 1.30 11.58 -19.78
C GLN A 84 1.44 10.27 -19.02
N ALA A 85 2.09 9.30 -19.65
CA ALA A 85 2.48 8.08 -18.97
C ALA A 85 3.76 8.38 -18.18
N VAL A 86 3.80 7.94 -16.92
CA VAL A 86 4.92 8.21 -15.98
C VAL A 86 5.30 6.89 -15.30
N LEU A 87 6.53 6.82 -14.79
CA LEU A 87 7.05 5.64 -14.11
C LEU A 87 6.48 5.50 -12.72
N LEU A 88 6.25 4.26 -12.28
CA LEU A 88 5.64 4.00 -10.98
C LEU A 88 6.51 4.51 -9.82
N ASP A 89 7.83 4.36 -9.93
CA ASP A 89 8.80 4.85 -8.95
C ASP A 89 8.79 6.38 -8.81
N GLN A 90 8.57 7.11 -9.91
CA GLN A 90 8.44 8.56 -9.92
C GLN A 90 7.11 9.06 -9.35
N ILE A 91 6.06 8.24 -9.43
CA ILE A 91 4.71 8.60 -8.97
C ILE A 91 4.53 8.31 -7.48
N LEU A 92 5.13 7.23 -6.98
CA LEU A 92 5.03 6.79 -5.58
C LEU A 92 5.99 7.54 -4.68
N HIS A 93 5.82 8.86 -4.62
CA HIS A 93 6.53 9.73 -3.70
C HIS A 93 5.54 10.68 -3.02
N ASP A 94 5.51 10.68 -1.68
CA ASP A 94 4.71 11.60 -0.87
C ASP A 94 5.58 12.20 0.23
N GLU A 95 5.75 13.53 0.22
CA GLU A 95 6.52 14.26 1.23
C GLU A 95 6.02 14.01 2.66
N LYS A 96 4.72 13.77 2.83
CA LYS A 96 4.10 13.53 4.14
C LYS A 96 4.21 12.07 4.57
N TYR A 97 4.29 11.15 3.61
CA TYR A 97 4.26 9.70 3.84
C TYR A 97 5.31 9.00 2.97
N PRO A 98 6.62 9.09 3.30
CA PRO A 98 7.70 8.55 2.47
C PRO A 98 7.66 7.01 2.37
N GLU A 99 7.02 6.33 3.32
CA GLU A 99 6.88 4.87 3.33
C GLU A 99 6.04 4.32 2.16
N VAL A 100 5.41 5.20 1.35
CA VAL A 100 4.69 4.82 0.14
C VAL A 100 5.61 4.13 -0.89
N GLU A 101 6.90 4.44 -0.89
CA GLU A 101 7.89 3.82 -1.78
C GLU A 101 8.00 2.30 -1.55
N ARG A 102 7.67 1.81 -0.35
CA ARG A 102 7.64 0.36 -0.06
C ARG A 102 6.65 -0.40 -0.92
N LEU A 103 5.60 0.26 -1.40
CA LEU A 103 4.60 -0.37 -2.25
C LEU A 103 5.20 -0.91 -3.55
N LEU A 104 6.31 -0.34 -4.04
CA LEU A 104 7.02 -0.83 -5.24
C LEU A 104 7.44 -2.29 -5.13
N ASN A 105 7.66 -2.79 -3.92
CA ASN A 105 8.08 -4.17 -3.66
C ASN A 105 6.90 -5.13 -3.42
N CYS A 106 5.65 -4.64 -3.45
CA CYS A 106 4.47 -5.46 -3.21
C CYS A 106 4.15 -6.38 -4.39
N HIS A 107 3.88 -7.66 -4.11
CA HIS A 107 3.53 -8.64 -5.15
C HIS A 107 2.24 -8.31 -5.92
N GLY A 108 1.30 -7.59 -5.30
CA GLY A 108 0.02 -7.25 -5.91
C GLY A 108 0.11 -6.26 -7.08
N LEU A 109 1.24 -5.57 -7.26
CA LEU A 109 1.40 -4.61 -8.36
C LEU A 109 1.45 -5.24 -9.75
N HIS A 110 1.65 -6.56 -9.86
CA HIS A 110 1.53 -7.24 -11.15
C HIS A 110 0.14 -7.06 -11.79
N TYR A 111 -0.91 -6.86 -11.00
CA TYR A 111 -2.25 -6.64 -11.52
C TYR A 111 -2.52 -5.22 -12.00
N LEU A 112 -1.53 -4.32 -11.97
CA LEU A 112 -1.68 -2.91 -12.33
C LEU A 112 -2.08 -2.70 -13.79
N THR A 113 -1.71 -3.61 -14.69
CA THR A 113 -2.16 -3.65 -16.10
C THR A 113 -3.70 -3.75 -16.22
N SER A 114 -4.38 -4.17 -15.16
CA SER A 114 -5.86 -4.24 -15.12
C SER A 114 -6.51 -2.87 -14.94
N VAL A 115 -5.81 -1.94 -14.28
CA VAL A 115 -6.34 -0.61 -13.95
C VAL A 115 -5.73 0.51 -14.77
N ALA A 116 -4.58 0.27 -15.40
CA ALA A 116 -3.87 1.27 -16.18
C ALA A 116 -3.10 0.64 -17.35
N ASP A 117 -2.97 1.42 -18.42
CA ASP A 117 -2.26 1.04 -19.64
C ASP A 117 -0.75 1.03 -19.40
N GLU A 118 -0.13 -0.08 -19.75
CA GLU A 118 1.31 -0.22 -19.84
C GLU A 118 1.78 0.23 -21.23
N LYS A 119 2.58 1.30 -21.26
CA LYS A 119 3.32 1.72 -22.45
C LYS A 119 4.77 1.28 -22.31
N VAL A 120 5.22 0.48 -23.27
CA VAL A 120 6.63 0.11 -23.39
C VAL A 120 7.32 1.18 -24.23
N CYS A 121 8.21 1.94 -23.63
CA CYS A 121 9.09 2.85 -24.36
C CYS A 121 10.38 2.12 -24.73
N ILE A 122 10.66 1.98 -26.03
CA ILE A 122 11.93 1.46 -26.52
C ILE A 122 12.90 2.64 -26.63
N CYS A 123 13.56 3.01 -25.52
CA CYS A 123 14.66 3.95 -25.55
C CYS A 123 16.00 3.20 -25.71
N ASN A 124 16.57 3.25 -26.92
CA ASN A 124 17.92 2.77 -27.22
C ASN A 124 18.99 3.74 -26.67
N TYR A 125 19.14 3.90 -25.35
CA TYR A 125 20.41 4.33 -24.76
C TYR A 125 20.58 3.63 -23.42
N GLY A 126 21.74 2.98 -23.27
CA GLY A 126 22.00 1.94 -22.30
C GLY A 126 21.86 2.33 -20.84
N TYR A 127 21.81 1.27 -20.03
CA TYR A 127 21.67 1.23 -18.57
C TYR A 127 20.25 1.51 -18.06
N TYR A 128 19.40 0.48 -18.03
CA TYR A 128 18.61 0.07 -16.86
C TYR A 128 18.02 -1.33 -17.15
N ASN A 129 18.35 -2.31 -16.32
CA ASN A 129 17.80 -3.67 -16.39
C ASN A 129 16.50 -3.68 -15.58
N SER A 130 15.36 -3.65 -16.25
CA SER A 130 13.99 -4.07 -15.82
C SER A 130 12.99 -3.34 -16.70
N THR A 131 12.01 -4.06 -17.25
CA THR A 131 10.91 -3.57 -18.07
C THR A 131 10.31 -2.27 -17.50
N ILE A 132 10.64 -1.13 -18.10
CA ILE A 132 10.12 0.18 -17.67
C ILE A 132 8.73 0.35 -18.29
N SER A 133 7.74 -0.17 -17.58
CA SER A 133 6.32 -0.09 -17.91
C SER A 133 5.80 1.30 -17.51
N LEU A 134 5.61 2.20 -18.49
CA LEU A 134 4.97 3.49 -18.23
C LEU A 134 3.48 3.27 -18.03
N ILE A 135 2.89 3.87 -16.99
CA ILE A 135 1.50 3.64 -16.64
C ILE A 135 0.66 4.86 -17.04
N GLY A 136 -0.36 4.67 -17.89
CA GLY A 136 -1.32 5.70 -18.32
C GLY A 136 -2.76 5.27 -18.10
N PHE A 137 -3.71 6.20 -18.01
CA PHE A 137 -5.13 5.80 -17.94
C PHE A 137 -5.63 5.29 -19.29
N ARG A 138 -6.32 4.15 -19.27
CA ARG A 138 -7.19 3.73 -20.38
C ARG A 138 -8.14 4.87 -20.68
N GLY A 139 -8.02 5.43 -21.87
CA GLY A 139 -8.84 6.52 -22.37
C GLY A 139 -10.33 6.15 -22.37
N TYR A 140 -10.96 6.32 -21.22
CA TYR A 140 -12.38 6.50 -21.08
C TYR A 140 -12.55 7.73 -20.19
N ASN A 141 -12.98 8.82 -20.84
CA ASN A 141 -13.66 9.89 -20.14
C ASN A 141 -14.68 9.27 -19.18
N CYS A 142 -14.76 9.82 -17.96
CA CYS A 142 -15.78 9.54 -16.95
C CYS A 142 -15.47 8.39 -15.97
N LEU A 143 -14.94 8.77 -14.81
CA LEU A 143 -15.51 8.41 -13.50
C LEU A 143 -14.86 9.30 -12.43
N GLN A 144 -15.48 10.48 -12.23
CA GLN A 144 -15.48 11.10 -10.92
C GLN A 144 -16.11 10.10 -9.95
N ILE A 145 -15.32 9.65 -8.97
CA ILE A 145 -15.79 9.08 -7.71
C ILE A 145 -15.19 9.97 -6.64
#